data_AF-A0A4P5QB14-F1
#
_entry.id   AF-A0A4P5QB14-F1
#
_cell.length_a   1.000
_cell.length_b   1.000
_cell.length_c   1.000
_cell.angle_alpha   90.00
_cell.angle_beta   90.00
_cell.angle_gamma   90.00
#
_symmetry.space_group_name_H-M   'P 1'
#
loop_
_entity.id
_entity.type
_entity.pdbx_description
1 polymer ?
#
loop_
_entity_poly.entity_id
_entity_poly.type
_entity_poly.pdbx_seq_one_letter_code
_entity_poly.pdbx_strand_id
1 'polypeptide(L)'
;MMNKLKTIALVLGFVAFSASAALPLFNGKGHPGDVHIDQNGPVYLNGKEMKLKKINDNFYEATGQGVVLSIAIMPDGTPSVSWTGKNRAHGEITPANQAAATKGPSGRDLDCSRPDLTNAEMKACQ
;
A
#
# COMPACT_ATOMS: atom_id res chain seq x y z
N MET A 1 22.01 44.58 -45.75
CA MET A 1 21.12 43.40 -45.80
C MET A 1 21.69 42.35 -44.86
N MET A 2 21.15 42.18 -43.65
CA MET A 2 21.68 41.28 -42.61
C MET A 2 20.71 40.13 -42.37
N ASN A 3 21.16 38.91 -42.65
CA ASN A 3 20.34 37.71 -42.72
C ASN A 3 20.49 36.87 -41.44
N LYS A 4 19.39 36.83 -40.68
CA LYS A 4 18.82 35.70 -39.92
C LYS A 4 19.74 34.98 -38.91
N LEU A 5 19.64 35.41 -37.65
CA LEU A 5 20.02 34.63 -36.47
C LEU A 5 19.21 33.32 -36.45
N LYS A 6 19.90 32.18 -36.47
CA LYS A 6 19.30 30.86 -36.25
C LYS A 6 19.17 30.61 -34.75
N THR A 7 17.95 30.72 -34.23
CA THR A 7 17.61 30.35 -32.86
C THR A 7 17.72 28.82 -32.72
N ILE A 8 18.75 28.34 -32.01
CA ILE A 8 18.85 26.94 -31.59
C ILE A 8 18.02 26.80 -30.31
N ALA A 9 16.86 26.15 -30.43
CA ALA A 9 16.01 25.81 -29.29
C ALA A 9 16.61 24.61 -28.55
N LEU A 10 17.17 24.85 -27.36
CA LEU A 10 17.63 23.81 -26.45
C LEU A 10 16.41 23.19 -25.76
N VAL A 11 15.98 22.03 -26.25
CA VAL A 11 14.92 21.22 -25.61
C VAL A 11 15.53 20.51 -24.40
N LEU A 12 15.30 21.04 -23.19
CA LEU A 12 15.56 20.32 -21.95
C LEU A 12 14.52 19.20 -21.81
N GLY A 13 14.92 17.97 -22.11
CA GLY A 13 14.12 16.78 -21.81
C GLY A 13 14.10 16.53 -20.30
N PHE A 14 12.92 16.62 -19.69
CA PHE A 14 12.69 16.10 -18.34
C PHE A 14 12.78 14.57 -18.39
N VAL A 15 13.90 14.01 -17.95
CA VAL A 15 13.99 12.59 -17.64
C VAL A 15 13.19 12.34 -16.36
N ALA A 16 12.01 11.72 -16.49
CA ALA A 16 11.26 11.23 -15.35
C ALA A 16 12.04 10.04 -14.75
N PHE A 17 12.74 10.28 -13.64
CA PHE A 17 13.39 9.21 -12.89
C PHE A 17 12.31 8.45 -12.12
N SER A 18 11.84 7.33 -12.66
CA SER A 18 10.96 6.41 -11.93
C SER A 18 11.77 5.78 -10.80
N ALA A 19 11.71 6.38 -9.61
CA ALA A 19 12.22 5.76 -8.41
C ALA A 19 11.37 4.52 -8.14
N SER A 20 11.89 3.33 -8.50
CA SER A 20 11.27 2.05 -8.18
C SER A 20 11.24 1.89 -6.65
N ALA A 21 10.15 2.27 -6.02
CA ALA A 21 9.89 1.93 -4.63
C ALA A 21 9.64 0.42 -4.57
N ALA A 22 10.36 -0.34 -3.73
CA ALA A 22 10.18 -1.78 -3.58
C ALA A 22 8.91 -2.10 -2.75
N LEU A 23 7.82 -1.39 -3.02
CA LEU A 23 6.57 -1.53 -2.28
C LEU A 23 5.86 -2.83 -2.72
N PRO A 24 5.54 -3.72 -1.78
CA PRO A 24 4.71 -4.88 -2.07
C PRO A 24 3.27 -4.45 -2.36
N LEU A 25 2.56 -5.29 -3.11
CA LEU A 25 1.12 -5.14 -3.31
C LEU A 25 0.39 -5.19 -1.96
N PHE A 26 -0.47 -4.22 -1.69
CA PHE A 26 -1.32 -4.21 -0.51
C PHE A 26 -2.69 -3.62 -0.83
N ASN A 27 -3.73 -4.34 -0.45
CA ASN A 27 -5.11 -3.89 -0.53
C ASN A 27 -5.71 -4.01 0.85
N GLY A 28 -6.24 -2.93 1.40
CA GLY A 28 -6.83 -2.90 2.73
C GLY A 28 -8.15 -2.15 2.74
N LYS A 29 -9.05 -2.55 3.63
CA LYS A 29 -10.34 -1.90 3.88
C LYS A 29 -10.43 -1.57 5.37
N GLY A 30 -11.07 -0.47 5.74
CA GLY A 30 -11.24 -0.08 7.15
C GLY A 30 -11.12 1.41 7.37
N HIS A 31 -10.91 1.83 8.62
CA HIS A 31 -10.60 3.23 8.94
C HIS A 31 -9.09 3.47 8.73
N PRO A 32 -8.66 4.57 8.08
CA PRO A 32 -9.43 5.75 7.67
C PRO A 32 -10.03 5.67 6.26
N GLY A 33 -9.86 4.55 5.58
CA GLY A 33 -10.45 4.30 4.28
C GLY A 33 -9.83 3.10 3.58
N ASP A 34 -10.16 2.98 2.31
CA ASP A 34 -9.66 1.92 1.45
C ASP A 34 -8.25 2.27 1.00
N VAL A 35 -7.29 1.39 1.32
CA VAL A 35 -5.89 1.55 0.94
C VAL A 35 -5.58 0.64 -0.23
N HIS A 36 -4.95 1.20 -1.25
CA HIS A 36 -4.48 0.48 -2.43
C HIS A 36 -3.03 0.85 -2.69
N ILE A 37 -2.16 -0.16 -2.70
CA ILE A 37 -0.74 -0.05 -3.01
C ILE A 37 -0.47 -1.02 -4.14
N ASP A 38 -0.20 -0.47 -5.32
CA ASP A 38 0.24 -1.27 -6.45
C ASP A 38 1.70 -1.68 -6.26
N GLN A 39 2.08 -2.85 -6.79
CA GLN A 39 3.46 -3.32 -6.70
C GLN A 39 4.40 -2.32 -7.40
N ASN A 40 5.32 -1.73 -6.63
CA ASN A 40 6.17 -0.62 -7.06
C ASN A 40 5.42 0.61 -7.60
N GLY A 41 4.14 0.75 -7.29
CA GLY A 41 3.26 1.81 -7.79
C GLY A 41 2.91 2.87 -6.74
N PRO A 42 2.06 3.83 -7.12
CA PRO A 42 1.55 4.85 -6.21
C PRO A 42 0.70 4.24 -5.08
N VAL A 43 0.62 4.98 -3.97
CA VAL A 43 -0.24 4.63 -2.83
C VAL A 43 -1.50 5.46 -2.88
N TYR A 44 -2.66 4.82 -2.76
CA TYR A 44 -3.97 5.48 -2.74
C TYR A 44 -4.68 5.26 -1.41
N LEU A 45 -5.40 6.29 -0.97
CA LEU A 45 -6.40 6.22 0.10
C LEU A 45 -7.74 6.72 -0.45
N ASN A 46 -8.79 5.91 -0.38
CA ASN A 46 -10.11 6.21 -0.97
C ASN A 46 -10.03 6.64 -2.44
N GLY A 47 -9.16 5.99 -3.22
CA GLY A 47 -8.95 6.30 -4.64
C GLY A 47 -8.17 7.59 -4.92
N LYS A 48 -7.72 8.33 -3.89
CA LYS A 48 -6.88 9.51 -4.06
C LYS A 48 -5.42 9.18 -3.77
N GLU A 49 -4.56 9.52 -4.73
CA GLU A 49 -3.12 9.31 -4.61
C GLU A 49 -2.53 10.09 -3.44
N MET A 50 -1.63 9.44 -2.72
CA MET A 50 -0.87 9.97 -1.60
C MET A 50 0.58 10.22 -2.00
N LYS A 51 1.21 11.22 -1.38
CA LYS A 51 2.62 11.50 -1.59
C LYS A 51 3.46 10.46 -0.86
N LEU A 52 4.13 9.59 -1.60
CA LEU A 52 5.04 8.59 -1.05
C LEU A 52 6.42 9.18 -0.75
N LYS A 53 6.97 8.80 0.40
CA LYS A 53 8.34 9.07 0.83
C LYS A 53 8.99 7.77 1.28
N LYS A 54 10.11 7.41 0.65
CA LYS A 54 10.97 6.32 1.13
C LYS A 54 11.78 6.81 2.33
N ILE A 55 11.67 6.10 3.45
CA ILE A 55 12.49 6.37 4.64
C ILE A 55 13.73 5.47 4.62
N ASN A 56 13.53 4.19 4.30
CA ASN A 56 14.58 3.22 4.00
C ASN A 56 14.02 2.10 3.09
N ASP A 57 14.78 1.04 2.84
CA ASP A 57 14.35 -0.04 1.94
C ASP A 57 13.13 -0.82 2.43
N ASN A 58 12.91 -0.87 3.75
CA ASN A 58 11.85 -1.63 4.41
C ASN A 58 10.75 -0.74 5.02
N PHE A 59 10.83 0.59 4.86
CA PHE A 59 9.90 1.51 5.50
C PHE A 59 9.62 2.75 4.64
N TYR A 60 8.33 3.03 4.46
CA TYR A 60 7.82 4.10 3.63
C TYR A 60 6.70 4.83 4.36
N GLU A 61 6.54 6.12 4.06
CA GLU A 61 5.41 6.91 4.51
C GLU A 61 4.64 7.45 3.30
N ALA A 62 3.32 7.28 3.29
CA ALA A 62 2.45 7.92 2.32
C ALA A 62 1.62 9.00 3.03
N THR A 63 1.68 10.24 2.57
CA THR A 63 0.97 11.37 3.20
C THR A 63 -0.08 11.94 2.27
N GLY A 64 -1.30 12.13 2.78
CA GLY A 64 -2.41 12.67 2.02
C GLY A 64 -3.69 12.73 2.85
N GLN A 65 -4.61 13.63 2.50
CA GLN A 65 -5.93 13.73 3.14
C GLN A 65 -5.91 13.95 4.67
N GLY A 66 -4.81 14.48 5.22
CA GLY A 66 -4.64 14.63 6.67
C GLY A 66 -4.33 13.32 7.42
N VAL A 67 -3.90 12.30 6.69
CA VAL A 67 -3.45 11.00 7.18
C VAL A 67 -2.01 10.75 6.71
N VAL A 68 -1.23 10.10 7.57
CA VAL A 68 0.05 9.47 7.24
C VAL A 68 -0.16 7.97 7.34
N LEU A 69 0.09 7.24 6.25
CA LEU A 69 0.21 5.78 6.26
C LEU A 69 1.68 5.43 6.45
N SER A 70 1.96 4.60 7.44
CA SER A 70 3.28 4.03 7.70
C SER A 70 3.30 2.60 7.21
N ILE A 71 4.12 2.34 6.19
CA ILE A 71 4.17 1.07 5.47
C ILE A 71 5.50 0.40 5.78
N ALA A 72 5.46 -0.66 6.57
CA ALA A 72 6.60 -1.49 6.91
C ALA A 72 6.60 -2.76 6.07
N ILE A 73 7.75 -3.12 5.53
CA ILE A 73 7.98 -4.39 4.85
C ILE A 73 8.66 -5.31 5.86
N MET A 74 7.96 -6.36 6.27
CA MET A 74 8.44 -7.36 7.22
C MET A 74 9.53 -8.24 6.59
N PRO A 75 10.35 -8.94 7.39
CA PRO A 75 11.42 -9.79 6.86
C PRO A 75 10.94 -10.91 5.92
N ASP A 76 9.68 -11.33 6.04
CA ASP A 76 9.04 -12.30 5.14
C ASP A 76 8.51 -11.68 3.83
N GLY A 77 8.72 -10.37 3.64
CA GLY A 77 8.27 -9.60 2.47
C GLY A 77 6.83 -9.09 2.57
N THR A 78 6.10 -9.38 3.65
CA THR A 78 4.72 -8.93 3.82
C THR A 78 4.65 -7.47 4.28
N PRO A 79 3.67 -6.68 3.79
CA PRO A 79 3.42 -5.33 4.30
C PRO A 79 2.59 -5.31 5.60
N SER A 80 3.03 -4.50 6.56
CA SER A 80 2.20 -3.97 7.66
C SER A 80 1.95 -2.48 7.42
N VAL A 81 0.70 -2.06 7.57
CA VAL A 81 0.26 -0.71 7.23
C VAL A 81 -0.51 -0.12 8.40
N SER A 82 0.12 0.83 9.09
CA SER A 82 -0.54 1.63 10.12
C SER A 82 -0.87 3.02 9.58
N TRP A 83 -1.74 3.73 10.30
CA TRP A 83 -2.11 5.09 9.97
C TRP A 83 -2.11 5.99 11.19
N THR A 84 -1.81 7.27 10.96
CA THR A 84 -2.01 8.35 11.92
C THR A 84 -2.76 9.49 11.26
N GLY A 85 -3.75 10.02 11.94
CA GLY A 85 -4.57 11.14 11.49
C GLY A 85 -4.57 12.31 12.47
N LYS A 86 -5.48 13.25 12.23
CA LYS A 86 -5.69 14.41 13.11
C LYS A 86 -6.05 13.97 14.54
N ASN A 87 -5.80 14.85 15.50
CA ASN A 87 -6.13 14.62 16.92
C ASN A 87 -5.51 13.36 17.52
N ARG A 88 -4.35 12.93 17.01
CA ARG A 88 -3.67 11.69 17.40
C ARG A 88 -4.48 10.41 17.16
N ALA A 89 -5.47 10.45 16.28
CA ALA A 89 -6.17 9.24 15.83
C ALA A 89 -5.17 8.31 15.10
N HIS A 90 -5.22 7.01 15.36
CA HIS A 90 -4.31 6.04 14.78
C HIS A 90 -4.89 4.62 14.78
N GLY A 91 -4.29 3.73 14.00
CA GLY A 91 -4.66 2.31 13.95
C GLY A 91 -3.86 1.53 12.90
N GLU A 92 -4.21 0.26 12.71
CA GLU A 92 -3.65 -0.62 11.68
C GLU A 92 -4.71 -0.87 10.59
N ILE A 93 -4.27 -1.02 9.35
CA ILE A 93 -5.11 -1.41 8.21
C ILE A 93 -5.03 -2.93 8.04
N THR A 94 -6.17 -3.61 8.16
CA THR A 94 -6.24 -5.03 7.85
C THR A 94 -6.27 -5.23 6.33
N PRO A 95 -5.37 -6.06 5.77
CA PRO A 95 -5.40 -6.32 4.35
C PRO A 95 -6.62 -7.18 3.96
N ALA A 96 -7.18 -6.91 2.78
CA ALA A 96 -8.40 -7.52 2.25
C ALA A 96 -8.26 -9.03 2.02
N ASN A 97 -7.04 -9.51 1.73
CA ASN A 97 -6.75 -10.93 1.65
C ASN A 97 -6.51 -11.58 3.03
N GLN A 98 -6.28 -10.81 4.10
CA GLN A 98 -6.34 -11.32 5.48
C GLN A 98 -7.73 -11.24 6.10
N ALA A 99 -8.69 -10.53 5.47
CA ALA A 99 -10.11 -10.75 5.77
C ALA A 99 -10.58 -12.14 5.31
N ALA A 100 -9.84 -12.77 4.37
CA ALA A 100 -10.07 -14.12 3.86
C ALA A 100 -9.02 -15.16 4.34
N ALA A 101 -7.90 -14.74 4.94
CA ALA A 101 -7.03 -15.63 5.70
C ALA A 101 -7.68 -15.93 7.06
N THR A 102 -8.81 -16.63 6.98
CA THR A 102 -9.16 -17.72 7.89
C THR A 102 -8.96 -17.41 9.37
N LYS A 103 -9.55 -16.32 9.90
CA LYS A 103 -9.97 -16.36 11.30
C LYS A 103 -11.13 -17.36 11.38
N GLY A 104 -10.87 -18.52 11.98
CA GLY A 104 -11.94 -19.43 12.38
C GLY A 104 -12.92 -18.71 13.31
N PRO A 105 -14.13 -19.25 13.55
CA PRO A 105 -15.14 -18.64 14.42
C PRO A 105 -14.64 -18.31 15.85
N SER A 106 -13.49 -18.84 16.25
CA SER A 106 -12.79 -18.59 17.53
C SER A 106 -11.75 -17.46 17.50
N GLY A 107 -11.52 -16.80 16.34
CA GLY A 107 -10.51 -15.75 16.18
C GLY A 107 -9.06 -16.25 16.08
N ARG A 108 -8.85 -17.56 15.97
CA ARG A 108 -7.56 -18.20 15.68
C ARG A 108 -7.42 -18.48 14.19
N ASP A 109 -6.18 -18.53 13.72
CA ASP A 109 -5.85 -18.93 12.35
C ASP A 109 -6.41 -20.34 12.08
N LEU A 110 -7.17 -20.48 11.01
CA LEU A 110 -7.82 -21.72 10.60
C LEU A 110 -6.93 -22.44 9.59
N ASP A 111 -6.37 -23.57 10.03
CA ASP A 111 -5.66 -24.55 9.22
C ASP A 111 -6.66 -25.44 8.48
N CYS A 112 -6.84 -25.18 7.18
CA CYS A 112 -7.73 -25.94 6.30
C CYS A 112 -7.21 -27.36 5.97
N SER A 113 -6.06 -27.77 6.49
CA SER A 113 -5.49 -29.12 6.33
C SER A 113 -5.94 -30.09 7.43
N ARG A 114 -6.62 -29.59 8.48
CA ARG A 114 -7.06 -30.44 9.59
C ARG A 114 -8.23 -31.35 9.15
N PRO A 115 -8.28 -32.60 9.62
CA PRO A 115 -9.38 -33.51 9.29
C PRO A 115 -10.68 -33.22 10.04
N ASP A 116 -10.66 -32.37 11.07
CA ASP A 116 -11.75 -32.12 12.01
C ASP A 116 -12.39 -30.72 11.88
N LEU A 117 -12.52 -30.21 10.66
CA LEU A 117 -13.19 -28.93 10.40
C LEU A 117 -14.69 -28.99 10.72
N THR A 118 -15.21 -27.99 11.43
CA THR A 118 -16.65 -27.78 11.58
C THR A 118 -17.30 -27.36 10.26
N ASN A 119 -18.62 -27.48 10.13
CA ASN A 119 -19.34 -27.04 8.93
C ASN A 119 -19.11 -25.55 8.59
N ALA A 120 -18.94 -24.71 9.62
CA ALA A 120 -18.63 -23.29 9.43
C ALA A 120 -17.21 -23.07 8.90
N GLU A 121 -16.25 -23.86 9.39
CA GLU A 121 -14.85 -23.81 8.95
C GLU A 121 -14.66 -24.42 7.55
N MET A 122 -15.37 -25.52 7.23
CA MET A 122 -15.39 -26.07 5.87
C MET A 122 -15.89 -25.05 4.85
N LYS A 123 -16.93 -24.27 5.18
CA LYS A 123 -17.42 -23.18 4.32
C LYS A 123 -16.40 -22.05 4.15
N ALA A 124 -15.55 -21.82 5.15
CA ALA A 124 -14.49 -20.81 5.09
C ALA A 124 -13.24 -21.28 4.31
N CYS A 125 -13.09 -22.58 4.09
CA CYS A 125 -11.98 -23.20 3.36
C CYS A 125 -12.32 -23.56 1.89
N GLN A 126 -13.55 -23.28 1.43
CA GLN A 126 -14.03 -23.49 0.05
C GLN A 126 -14.06 -22.17 -0.72
#